data_AF-A0A3B8Z3U9-F1
#
_entry.id   AF-A0A3B8Z3U9-F1
#
_cell.length_a   1.000
_cell.length_b   1.000
_cell.length_c   1.000
_cell.angle_alpha   90.00
_cell.angle_beta   90.00
_cell.angle_gamma   90.00
#
_symmetry.space_group_name_H-M   'P 1'
#
loop_
_entity.id
_entity.type
_entity.pdbx_description
1 polymer ?
#
loop_
_entity_poly.entity_id
_entity_poly.type
_entity_poly.pdbx_seq_one_letter_code
_entity_poly.pdbx_strand_id
1 'polypeptide(L)'
;MTKVLRIVLTSFVLVSASLPASGQNQAGGIPAAEITGLDAKLAKAGESASAARKKLAIRRVIREAEALIKKHPTASNRYEALGVLFRSQQALVSLDNSTANRKAFLETSKKLAAAPNEYAALRLDADLLLTQAESARKGADSHARSDALRPLVERYRDTDVEPKVIRIAMIMA
;
A
#
# COMPACT_ATOMS: atom_id res chain seq x y z
N MET A 1 55.47 9.26 -16.25
CA MET A 1 55.68 8.37 -15.09
C MET A 1 54.57 8.69 -14.08
N THR A 2 53.30 8.33 -14.30
CA THR A 2 52.68 7.03 -13.95
C THR A 2 53.22 6.48 -12.62
N LYS A 3 52.40 6.40 -11.56
CA LYS A 3 51.42 5.31 -11.37
C LYS A 3 50.22 5.77 -10.55
N VAL A 4 49.05 5.72 -11.18
CA VAL A 4 47.73 5.74 -10.52
C VAL A 4 47.45 4.31 -10.05
N LEU A 5 47.34 4.09 -8.75
CA LEU A 5 47.05 2.79 -8.17
C LEU A 5 45.56 2.49 -8.35
N ARG A 6 45.24 1.68 -9.36
CA ARG A 6 43.93 1.08 -9.58
C ARG A 6 43.77 -0.10 -8.62
N ILE A 7 42.92 0.02 -7.62
CA ILE A 7 42.36 -1.14 -6.90
C ILE A 7 40.95 -1.33 -7.42
N VAL A 8 40.81 -2.32 -8.30
CA VAL A 8 39.52 -2.84 -8.75
C VAL A 8 39.03 -3.76 -7.64
N LEU A 9 38.11 -3.29 -6.80
CA LEU A 9 37.38 -4.14 -5.87
C LEU A 9 36.08 -4.56 -6.57
N THR A 10 36.10 -5.77 -7.12
CA THR A 10 34.95 -6.42 -7.73
C THR A 10 33.81 -6.59 -6.72
N SER A 11 32.74 -5.83 -6.91
CA SER A 11 31.48 -5.95 -6.19
C SER A 11 30.84 -7.30 -6.50
N PHE A 12 30.77 -8.19 -5.51
CA PHE A 12 29.93 -9.38 -5.57
C PHE A 12 28.47 -8.95 -5.35
N VAL A 13 27.76 -8.62 -6.43
CA VAL A 13 26.33 -8.37 -6.38
C VAL A 13 25.63 -9.72 -6.31
N LEU A 14 25.20 -10.11 -5.11
CA LEU A 14 24.24 -11.19 -4.94
C LEU A 14 22.89 -10.67 -5.44
N VAL A 15 22.61 -10.91 -6.73
CA VAL A 15 21.28 -10.70 -7.30
C VAL A 15 20.36 -11.75 -6.68
N SER A 16 19.72 -11.39 -5.57
CA SER A 16 18.51 -12.07 -5.14
C SER A 16 17.43 -11.74 -6.16
N ALA A 17 17.32 -12.57 -7.20
CA ALA A 17 16.16 -12.58 -8.06
C ALA A 17 14.97 -13.02 -7.20
N SER A 18 14.30 -12.06 -6.55
CA SER A 18 12.93 -12.24 -6.11
C SER A 18 12.11 -12.52 -7.36
N LEU A 19 11.80 -13.80 -7.56
CA LEU A 19 10.80 -14.24 -8.50
C LEU A 19 9.53 -13.41 -8.23
N PRO A 20 8.97 -12.69 -9.22
CA PRO A 20 7.58 -12.32 -9.10
C PRO A 20 6.83 -13.64 -9.04
N ALA A 21 6.09 -13.87 -7.94
CA ALA A 21 5.09 -14.90 -7.87
C ALA A 21 4.08 -14.63 -9.00
N SER A 22 4.34 -15.19 -10.18
CA SER A 22 3.55 -14.95 -11.37
C SER A 22 2.20 -15.61 -11.20
N GLY A 23 1.21 -14.76 -10.90
CA GLY A 23 -0.08 -14.72 -11.59
C GLY A 23 -0.67 -16.08 -11.93
N GLN A 24 -1.44 -16.64 -11.00
CA GLN A 24 -2.48 -17.56 -11.41
C GLN A 24 -3.46 -16.78 -12.30
N ASN A 25 -3.41 -17.07 -13.60
CA ASN A 25 -4.41 -16.69 -14.59
C ASN A 25 -5.68 -17.49 -14.26
N GLN A 26 -6.34 -17.14 -13.16
CA GLN A 26 -7.61 -17.71 -12.75
C GLN A 26 -8.66 -17.23 -13.77
N ALA A 27 -9.29 -18.15 -14.48
CA ALA A 27 -10.43 -17.82 -15.31
C ALA A 27 -11.49 -17.10 -14.44
N GLY A 28 -11.68 -15.79 -14.68
CA GLY A 28 -12.56 -14.92 -13.89
C GLY A 28 -11.85 -13.87 -13.00
N GLY A 29 -10.52 -13.87 -12.93
CA GLY A 29 -9.73 -12.85 -12.24
C GLY A 29 -9.63 -11.52 -13.00
N ILE A 30 -9.24 -10.45 -12.31
CA ILE A 30 -8.88 -9.19 -12.96
C ILE A 30 -7.59 -9.41 -13.77
N PRO A 31 -7.50 -9.00 -15.05
CA PRO A 31 -6.26 -9.14 -15.79
C PRO A 31 -5.11 -8.36 -15.13
N ALA A 32 -3.96 -9.01 -14.92
CA ALA A 32 -2.81 -8.38 -14.27
C ALA A 32 -2.39 -7.08 -14.99
N ALA A 33 -2.48 -7.05 -16.32
CA ALA A 33 -2.21 -5.88 -17.14
C ALA A 33 -3.05 -4.64 -16.74
N GLU A 34 -4.31 -4.83 -16.35
CA GLU A 34 -5.19 -3.75 -15.92
C GLU A 34 -4.75 -3.16 -14.57
N ILE A 35 -4.36 -4.02 -13.62
CA ILE A 35 -3.84 -3.60 -12.31
C ILE A 35 -2.52 -2.86 -12.48
N THR A 36 -1.59 -3.43 -13.25
CA THR A 36 -0.30 -2.77 -13.55
C THR A 36 -0.50 -1.45 -14.30
N GLY A 37 -1.54 -1.37 -15.15
CA GLY A 37 -1.91 -0.15 -15.85
C GLY A 37 -2.40 0.95 -14.89
N LEU A 38 -3.14 0.59 -13.84
CA LEU A 38 -3.54 1.52 -12.79
C LEU A 38 -2.34 2.03 -11.99
N ASP A 39 -1.40 1.16 -11.62
CA ASP A 39 -0.18 1.55 -10.91
C ASP A 39 0.69 2.50 -11.74
N ALA A 40 0.87 2.20 -13.04
CA ALA A 40 1.60 3.08 -13.95
C ALA A 40 0.94 4.46 -14.09
N LYS A 41 -0.41 4.49 -14.17
CA LYS A 41 -1.15 5.76 -14.19
C LYS A 41 -1.01 6.53 -12.89
N LEU A 42 -1.01 5.86 -11.73
CA LEU A 42 -0.79 6.50 -10.43
C LEU A 42 0.61 7.11 -10.33
N ALA A 43 1.64 6.36 -10.72
CA ALA A 43 3.02 6.85 -10.75
C ALA A 43 3.14 8.11 -11.64
N LYS A 44 2.63 8.03 -12.87
CA LYS A 44 2.62 9.16 -13.82
C LYS A 44 1.82 10.36 -13.30
N ALA A 45 0.73 10.14 -12.55
CA ALA A 45 -0.03 11.23 -11.94
C ALA A 45 0.80 12.03 -10.93
N GLY A 46 1.77 11.40 -10.28
CA GLY A 46 2.69 12.03 -9.33
C GLY A 46 3.73 12.97 -9.96
N GLU A 47 4.04 12.79 -11.24
CA GLU A 47 5.10 13.52 -11.96
C GLU A 47 4.70 14.93 -12.41
N SER A 48 3.39 15.23 -12.49
CA SER A 48 2.92 16.53 -12.98
C SER A 48 3.37 17.70 -12.07
N ALA A 49 3.98 18.74 -12.63
CA ALA A 49 4.40 19.91 -11.83
C ALA A 49 3.25 20.67 -11.12
N SER A 50 2.02 20.60 -11.65
CA SER A 50 0.87 21.31 -11.06
C SER A 50 0.08 20.43 -10.09
N ALA A 51 -0.13 20.92 -8.87
CA ALA A 51 -0.96 20.26 -7.86
C ALA A 51 -2.40 20.01 -8.33
N ALA A 52 -3.01 20.95 -9.06
CA ALA A 52 -4.35 20.79 -9.62
C ALA A 52 -4.40 19.63 -10.64
N ARG A 53 -3.39 19.53 -11.50
CA ARG A 53 -3.27 18.44 -12.48
C ARG A 53 -3.00 17.09 -11.80
N LYS A 54 -2.15 17.05 -10.76
CA LYS A 54 -1.95 15.83 -9.93
C LYS A 54 -3.28 15.33 -9.34
N LYS A 55 -4.04 16.22 -8.69
CA LYS A 55 -5.35 15.89 -8.11
C LYS A 55 -6.32 15.34 -9.16
N LEU A 56 -6.39 15.98 -10.33
CA LEU A 56 -7.27 15.52 -11.40
C LEU A 56 -6.87 14.12 -11.92
N ALA A 57 -5.58 13.90 -12.13
CA ALA A 57 -5.07 12.60 -12.60
C ALA A 57 -5.31 11.49 -11.57
N ILE A 58 -5.02 11.74 -10.28
CA ILE A 58 -5.29 10.78 -9.19
C ILE A 58 -6.79 10.46 -9.10
N ARG A 59 -7.68 11.46 -9.21
CA ARG A 59 -9.14 11.23 -9.24
C ARG A 59 -9.60 10.38 -10.43
N ARG A 60 -8.89 10.42 -11.56
CA ARG A 60 -9.16 9.51 -12.69
C ARG A 60 -8.77 8.07 -12.34
N VAL A 61 -7.57 7.86 -11.79
CA VAL A 61 -7.12 6.55 -11.32
C VAL A 61 -8.08 5.96 -10.29
N ILE A 62 -8.54 6.74 -9.32
CA ILE A 62 -9.53 6.32 -8.31
C ILE A 62 -10.80 5.78 -8.99
N ARG A 63 -11.39 6.55 -9.93
CA ARG A 63 -12.61 6.12 -10.63
C ARG A 63 -12.40 4.88 -11.48
N GLU A 64 -11.24 4.75 -12.12
CA GLU A 64 -10.90 3.58 -12.92
C GLU A 64 -10.72 2.33 -12.04
N ALA A 65 -10.03 2.45 -10.90
CA ALA A 65 -9.87 1.37 -9.94
C ALA A 65 -11.22 0.94 -9.33
N GLU A 66 -12.07 1.89 -8.95
CA GLU A 66 -13.43 1.60 -8.45
C GLU A 66 -14.28 0.87 -9.49
N ALA A 67 -14.22 1.30 -10.75
CA ALA A 67 -14.92 0.64 -11.85
C ALA A 67 -14.40 -0.78 -12.07
N LEU A 68 -13.08 -0.99 -11.99
CA LEU A 68 -12.46 -2.29 -12.14
C LEU A 68 -12.88 -3.27 -11.04
N ILE A 69 -12.82 -2.83 -9.78
CA ILE A 69 -13.25 -3.63 -8.63
C ILE A 69 -14.74 -3.98 -8.74
N LYS A 70 -15.57 -3.03 -9.18
CA LYS A 70 -17.01 -3.24 -9.37
C LYS A 70 -17.33 -4.27 -10.46
N LYS A 71 -16.54 -4.30 -11.54
CA LYS A 71 -16.70 -5.29 -12.62
C LYS A 71 -16.32 -6.71 -12.18
N HIS A 72 -15.41 -6.84 -11.23
CA HIS A 72 -14.89 -8.12 -10.75
C HIS A 72 -15.11 -8.29 -9.24
N PRO A 73 -16.38 -8.31 -8.77
CA PRO A 73 -16.69 -8.26 -7.34
C PRO A 73 -16.22 -9.51 -6.61
N THR A 74 -16.07 -10.65 -7.27
CA THR A 74 -15.71 -11.95 -6.68
C THR A 74 -14.28 -12.40 -7.01
N ALA A 75 -13.53 -11.64 -7.82
CA ALA A 75 -12.16 -12.00 -8.17
C ALA A 75 -11.26 -11.98 -6.92
N SER A 76 -10.49 -13.04 -6.71
CA SER A 76 -9.56 -13.14 -5.58
C SER A 76 -8.52 -12.00 -5.59
N ASN A 77 -8.00 -11.66 -6.76
CA ASN A 77 -7.03 -10.58 -6.96
C ASN A 77 -7.64 -9.17 -6.97
N ARG A 78 -8.93 -8.99 -6.65
CA ARG A 78 -9.53 -7.66 -6.44
C ARG A 78 -8.83 -6.84 -5.36
N TYR A 79 -8.17 -7.51 -4.41
CA TYR A 79 -7.41 -6.87 -3.34
C TYR A 79 -6.16 -6.14 -3.84
N GLU A 80 -5.58 -6.57 -4.96
CA GLU A 80 -4.48 -5.84 -5.61
C GLU A 80 -4.98 -4.51 -6.17
N ALA A 81 -6.12 -4.51 -6.87
CA ALA A 81 -6.77 -3.28 -7.33
C ALA A 81 -7.20 -2.38 -6.15
N LEU A 82 -7.67 -2.96 -5.04
CA LEU A 82 -7.93 -2.20 -3.79
C LEU A 82 -6.64 -1.59 -3.22
N GLY A 83 -5.50 -2.27 -3.33
CA GLY A 83 -4.19 -1.73 -2.97
C GLY A 83 -3.84 -0.48 -3.78
N VAL A 84 -4.07 -0.50 -5.09
CA VAL A 84 -3.88 0.70 -5.94
C VAL A 84 -4.86 1.82 -5.57
N LEU A 85 -6.12 1.49 -5.30
CA LEU A 85 -7.13 2.45 -4.85
C LEU A 85 -6.74 3.10 -3.52
N PHE A 86 -6.25 2.31 -2.56
CA PHE A 86 -5.76 2.79 -1.27
C PHE A 86 -4.62 3.80 -1.46
N ARG A 87 -3.58 3.45 -2.22
CA ARG A 87 -2.45 4.35 -2.51
C ARG A 87 -2.90 5.62 -3.24
N SER A 88 -3.86 5.50 -4.15
CA SER A 88 -4.42 6.65 -4.88
C SER A 88 -5.19 7.59 -3.94
N GLN A 89 -5.98 7.05 -3.02
CA GLN A 89 -6.70 7.87 -2.03
C GLN A 89 -5.75 8.48 -1.00
N GLN A 90 -4.70 7.77 -0.58
CA GLN A 90 -3.64 8.31 0.26
C GLN A 90 -2.98 9.53 -0.41
N ALA A 91 -2.57 9.38 -1.68
CA ALA A 91 -1.98 10.47 -2.45
C ALA A 91 -2.94 11.66 -2.62
N LEU A 92 -4.24 11.40 -2.80
CA LEU A 92 -5.24 12.46 -2.88
C LEU A 92 -5.38 13.22 -1.55
N VAL A 93 -5.43 12.51 -0.41
CA VAL A 93 -5.51 13.12 0.92
C VAL A 93 -4.27 13.98 1.21
N SER A 94 -3.08 13.55 0.80
CA SER A 94 -1.86 14.36 0.93
C SER A 94 -1.90 15.67 0.15
N LEU A 95 -2.68 15.75 -0.94
CA LEU A 95 -2.86 16.97 -1.75
C LEU A 95 -4.09 17.79 -1.35
N ASP A 96 -5.10 17.14 -0.80
CA ASP A 96 -6.42 17.68 -0.51
C ASP A 96 -7.04 16.94 0.68
N ASN A 97 -6.73 17.41 1.89
CA ASN A 97 -7.13 16.79 3.14
C ASN A 97 -8.57 17.16 3.56
N SER A 98 -9.49 17.25 2.60
CA SER A 98 -10.90 17.50 2.89
C SER A 98 -11.53 16.35 3.69
N THR A 99 -12.58 16.66 4.45
CA THR A 99 -13.34 15.64 5.20
C THR A 99 -13.90 14.55 4.29
N ALA A 100 -14.32 14.89 3.07
CA ALA A 100 -14.80 13.93 2.08
C ALA A 100 -13.70 12.94 1.66
N ASN A 101 -12.49 13.44 1.34
CA ASN A 101 -11.38 12.59 0.93
C ASN A 101 -10.88 11.71 2.08
N ARG A 102 -10.80 12.24 3.31
CA ARG A 102 -10.47 11.44 4.50
C ARG A 102 -11.46 10.31 4.73
N LYS A 103 -12.77 10.60 4.63
CA LYS A 103 -13.82 9.59 4.77
C LYS A 103 -13.67 8.50 3.72
N ALA A 104 -13.49 8.87 2.46
CA ALA A 104 -13.26 7.90 1.38
C ALA A 104 -12.03 7.02 1.67
N PHE A 105 -10.93 7.63 2.11
CA PHE A 105 -9.70 6.93 2.45
C PHE A 105 -9.88 5.90 3.58
N LEU A 106 -10.57 6.27 4.65
CA LEU A 106 -10.88 5.35 5.74
C LEU A 106 -11.80 4.20 5.29
N GLU A 107 -12.79 4.48 4.43
CA GLU A 107 -13.67 3.42 3.89
C GLU A 107 -12.90 2.43 3.00
N THR A 108 -11.99 2.90 2.16
CA THR A 108 -11.10 2.00 1.39
C THR A 108 -10.17 1.21 2.30
N SER A 109 -9.66 1.84 3.36
CA SER A 109 -8.80 1.17 4.34
C SER A 109 -9.53 0.01 5.02
N LYS A 110 -10.80 0.19 5.41
CA LYS A 110 -11.64 -0.89 5.96
C LYS A 110 -11.83 -2.04 4.98
N LYS A 111 -12.07 -1.74 3.70
CA LYS A 111 -12.21 -2.76 2.65
C LYS A 111 -10.93 -3.56 2.46
N LEU A 112 -9.78 -2.89 2.47
CA LEU A 112 -8.48 -3.52 2.30
C LEU A 112 -8.05 -4.29 3.56
N ALA A 113 -8.40 -3.81 4.75
CA ALA A 113 -8.19 -4.53 6.01
C ALA A 113 -8.88 -5.90 6.03
N ALA A 114 -9.98 -6.07 5.28
CA ALA A 114 -10.69 -7.35 5.14
C ALA A 114 -10.02 -8.34 4.16
N ALA A 115 -8.84 -8.02 3.61
CA ALA A 115 -8.11 -8.92 2.73
C ALA A 115 -7.53 -10.14 3.49
N PRO A 116 -7.46 -11.32 2.86
CA PRO A 116 -6.83 -12.50 3.46
C PRO A 116 -5.31 -12.34 3.62
N ASN A 117 -4.68 -13.26 4.33
CA ASN A 117 -3.25 -13.20 4.66
C ASN A 117 -2.31 -13.18 3.45
N GLU A 118 -2.74 -13.73 2.31
CA GLU A 118 -2.02 -13.62 1.02
C GLU A 118 -1.75 -12.17 0.61
N TYR A 119 -2.60 -11.23 1.06
CA TYR A 119 -2.44 -9.79 0.82
C TYR A 119 -2.01 -9.03 2.09
N ALA A 120 -1.35 -9.69 3.04
CA ALA A 120 -0.88 -9.08 4.29
C ALA A 120 -0.04 -7.81 4.05
N ALA A 121 0.83 -7.83 3.03
CA ALA A 121 1.64 -6.68 2.66
C ALA A 121 0.81 -5.48 2.19
N LEU A 122 -0.30 -5.70 1.48
CA LEU A 122 -1.19 -4.64 1.04
C LEU A 122 -2.03 -4.10 2.20
N ARG A 123 -2.48 -4.97 3.10
CA ARG A 123 -3.41 -4.61 4.18
C ARG A 123 -2.74 -3.95 5.38
N LEU A 124 -1.43 -4.11 5.58
CA LEU A 124 -0.70 -3.58 6.75
C LEU A 124 -0.83 -2.07 6.93
N ASP A 125 -0.58 -1.31 5.87
CA ASP A 125 -0.63 0.15 5.99
C ASP A 125 -2.06 0.65 6.24
N ALA A 126 -3.07 -0.07 5.71
CA ALA A 126 -4.49 0.21 5.98
C ALA A 126 -4.88 -0.12 7.43
N ASP A 127 -4.45 -1.26 7.95
CA ASP A 127 -4.68 -1.64 9.35
C ASP A 127 -4.05 -0.64 10.31
N LEU A 128 -2.78 -0.26 10.05
CA LEU A 128 -2.07 0.70 10.89
C LEU A 128 -2.80 2.06 10.90
N LEU A 129 -3.25 2.52 9.73
CA LEU A 129 -4.03 3.74 9.61
C LEU A 129 -5.34 3.67 10.41
N LEU A 130 -6.06 2.55 10.35
CA LEU A 130 -7.31 2.37 11.10
C LEU A 130 -7.06 2.35 12.60
N THR A 131 -6.02 1.66 13.07
CA THR A 131 -5.62 1.66 14.47
C THR A 131 -5.29 3.07 14.95
N GLN A 132 -4.49 3.81 14.18
CA GLN A 132 -4.14 5.20 14.52
C GLN A 132 -5.37 6.11 14.55
N ALA A 133 -6.26 6.00 13.55
CA ALA A 133 -7.49 6.78 13.50
C ALA A 133 -8.41 6.49 14.69
N GLU A 134 -8.52 5.23 15.09
CA GLU A 134 -9.31 4.81 16.24
C GLU A 134 -8.72 5.30 17.56
N SER A 135 -7.41 5.16 17.75
CA SER A 135 -6.72 5.67 18.94
C SER A 135 -6.83 7.19 19.05
N ALA A 136 -6.68 7.91 17.93
CA ALA A 136 -6.83 9.37 17.90
C ALA A 136 -8.26 9.79 18.26
N ARG A 137 -9.27 9.09 17.74
CA ARG A 137 -10.69 9.33 18.09
C ARG A 137 -10.95 9.16 19.58
N LYS A 138 -10.26 8.22 20.23
CA LYS A 138 -10.36 7.96 21.67
C LYS A 138 -9.52 8.90 22.55
N GLY A 139 -8.73 9.81 21.96
CA GLY A 139 -7.81 10.65 22.72
C GLY A 139 -6.72 9.85 23.45
N ALA A 140 -6.31 8.71 22.89
CA ALA A 140 -5.38 7.79 23.52
C ALA A 140 -4.00 8.44 23.76
N ASP A 141 -3.47 8.27 24.96
CA ASP A 141 -2.10 8.67 25.31
C ASP A 141 -1.07 7.76 24.62
N SER A 142 0.22 7.93 24.93
CA SER A 142 1.27 7.11 24.33
C SER A 142 1.07 5.63 24.65
N HIS A 143 0.77 5.31 25.92
CA HIS A 143 0.66 3.92 26.37
C HIS A 143 -0.54 3.21 25.73
N ALA A 144 -1.70 3.87 25.70
CA ALA A 144 -2.90 3.35 25.05
C ALA A 144 -2.72 3.19 23.53
N ARG A 145 -1.89 4.04 22.90
CA ARG A 145 -1.52 3.86 21.48
C ARG A 145 -0.60 2.65 21.27
N SER A 146 0.39 2.44 22.14
CA SER A 146 1.26 1.27 22.09
C SER A 146 0.46 -0.02 22.29
N ASP A 147 -0.46 -0.04 23.25
CA ASP A 147 -1.33 -1.20 23.51
C ASP A 147 -2.26 -1.52 22.34
N ALA A 148 -2.72 -0.51 21.61
CA ALA A 148 -3.56 -0.68 20.42
C ALA A 148 -2.81 -1.35 19.25
N LEU A 149 -1.48 -1.47 19.29
CA LEU A 149 -0.69 -2.18 18.29
C LEU A 149 -0.60 -3.69 18.56
N ARG A 150 -0.86 -4.17 19.79
CA ARG A 150 -0.80 -5.61 20.11
C ARG A 150 -1.67 -6.48 19.21
N PRO A 151 -2.94 -6.11 18.90
CA PRO A 151 -3.77 -6.89 17.98
C PRO A 151 -3.19 -6.96 16.56
N LEU A 152 -2.42 -5.94 16.12
CA LEU A 152 -1.76 -5.98 14.83
C LEU A 152 -0.60 -6.98 14.85
N VAL A 153 0.24 -6.96 15.88
CA VAL A 153 1.35 -7.93 16.01
C VAL A 153 0.81 -9.36 15.91
N GLU A 154 -0.25 -9.68 16.64
CA GLU A 154 -0.87 -11.01 16.59
C GLU A 154 -1.47 -11.32 15.21
N ARG A 155 -2.17 -10.35 14.60
CA ARG A 155 -2.79 -10.53 13.27
C ARG A 155 -1.78 -10.81 12.14
N TYR A 156 -0.55 -10.36 12.29
CA TYR A 156 0.51 -10.52 11.29
C TYR A 156 1.53 -11.59 11.64
N ARG A 157 1.34 -12.30 12.76
CA ARG A 157 2.14 -13.46 13.10
C ARG A 157 2.09 -14.51 11.98
N ASP A 158 3.23 -15.12 11.70
CA ASP A 158 3.40 -16.13 10.65
C ASP A 158 3.05 -15.62 9.23
N THR A 159 3.14 -14.30 9.00
CA THR A 159 3.04 -13.70 7.67
C THR A 159 4.38 -13.11 7.24
N ASP A 160 4.59 -12.96 5.93
CA ASP A 160 5.82 -12.37 5.37
C ASP A 160 6.12 -10.94 5.85
N VAL A 161 5.12 -10.26 6.44
CA VAL A 161 5.28 -8.89 6.96
C VAL A 161 5.41 -8.81 8.47
N GLU A 162 5.39 -9.93 9.19
CA GLU A 162 5.61 -9.99 10.64
C GLU A 162 6.84 -9.17 11.08
N PRO A 163 8.02 -9.29 10.45
CA PRO A 163 9.19 -8.52 10.89
C PRO A 163 8.99 -7.01 10.76
N LYS A 164 8.21 -6.55 9.76
CA LYS A 164 7.86 -5.13 9.58
C LYS A 164 6.93 -4.68 10.70
N VAL A 165 5.94 -5.49 11.08
CA VAL A 165 4.99 -5.15 12.16
C VAL A 165 5.68 -5.08 13.52
N ILE A 166 6.55 -6.03 13.84
CA ILE A 166 7.33 -6.02 15.08
C ILE A 166 8.17 -4.73 15.15
N ARG A 167 8.86 -4.37 14.07
CA ARG A 167 9.64 -3.12 14.01
C ARG A 167 8.77 -1.89 14.27
N ILE A 168 7.59 -1.80 13.66
CA ILE A 168 6.67 -0.68 13.86
C ILE A 168 6.23 -0.61 15.32
N ALA A 169 5.85 -1.74 15.91
CA ALA A 169 5.47 -1.81 17.32
C ALA A 169 6.62 -1.35 18.24
N MET A 170 7.86 -1.73 17.95
CA MET A 170 9.01 -1.29 18.75
C MET A 170 9.34 0.20 18.64
N ILE A 171 9.09 0.84 17.49
CA ILE A 171 9.36 2.27 17.29
C ILE A 171 8.24 3.14 17.88
N MET A 172 7.01 2.66 17.83
CA MET A 172 5.84 3.39 18.30
C MET A 172 5.50 3.15 19.78
N ALA A 173 6.09 2.12 20.39
CA ALA A 173 5.93 1.79 21.81
C ALA A 173 6.63 2.79 22.73
#